data_AF-A0A9W6JRT4-F1
#
_entry.id   AF-A0A9W6JRT4-F1
#
_cell.length_a   1.000
_cell.length_b   1.000
_cell.length_c   1.000
_cell.angle_alpha   90.00
_cell.angle_beta   90.00
_cell.angle_gamma   90.00
#
_symmetry.space_group_name_H-M   'P 1'
#
loop_
_entity.id
_entity.type
_entity.pdbx_description
1 polymer ?
#
loop_
_entity_poly.entity_id
_entity_poly.type
_entity_poly.pdbx_seq_one_letter_code
_entity_poly.pdbx_strand_id
1 'polypeptide(L)'
;MTSAILAGGLGFFATLVAAFAPVPAGAASFDCGKARTPDERAVCADTALSALDSEMGALWFSYSRFQLMMGANGARRDDARAFLAARAKCGADASCLAPLYRQRNAALKQQIAAAITNVTHQADTDPTPAAPAPQPVMDEVAGLFAQCRAAGGELKGNAWPEMMSADLDHDGRPDYLLNAQNLRCDGAATAYCANDGCDISVSLSSAGYAPMKLRGSRPTLVQGTEQTTLDIWVDRFQCDNAAPGAACWGSWRWNGSALKPSYAVRAAP
;
A
#
# COMPACT_ATOMS: atom_id res chain seq x y z
N MET A 1 -3.76 -30.17 84.39
CA MET A 1 -5.10 -30.18 85.01
C MET A 1 -5.72 -28.80 84.86
N THR A 2 -6.93 -28.78 84.28
CA THR A 2 -8.02 -27.79 84.47
C THR A 2 -7.80 -26.31 84.15
N SER A 3 -8.38 -25.96 83.00
CA SER A 3 -9.01 -24.73 82.50
C SER A 3 -9.40 -23.62 83.48
N ALA A 4 -9.31 -22.37 82.99
CA ALA A 4 -10.31 -21.32 83.24
C ALA A 4 -10.37 -20.33 82.06
N ILE A 5 -11.57 -20.21 81.49
CA ILE A 5 -12.00 -19.29 80.43
C ILE A 5 -12.44 -17.98 81.09
N LEU A 6 -12.21 -16.81 80.47
CA LEU A 6 -13.22 -15.74 80.21
C LEU A 6 -12.57 -14.40 79.83
N ALA A 7 -13.41 -13.54 79.25
CA ALA A 7 -13.21 -12.20 78.70
C ALA A 7 -12.63 -12.22 77.28
N GLY A 8 -13.34 -11.84 76.23
CA GLY A 8 -14.28 -10.72 76.13
C GLY A 8 -13.74 -9.82 75.04
N GLY A 9 -14.49 -9.60 73.96
CA GLY A 9 -13.97 -8.82 72.84
C GLY A 9 -14.91 -8.77 71.65
N LEU A 10 -15.87 -7.87 71.75
CA LEU A 10 -16.41 -7.01 70.68
C LEU A 10 -16.20 -7.49 69.23
N GLY A 11 -17.33 -7.68 68.56
CA GLY A 11 -17.40 -8.02 67.15
C GLY A 11 -16.65 -7.03 66.25
N PHE A 12 -16.07 -7.58 65.21
CA PHE A 12 -15.78 -6.86 63.98
C PHE A 12 -16.16 -7.80 62.83
N PHE A 13 -17.37 -7.63 62.31
CA PHE A 13 -17.73 -8.14 61.00
C PHE A 13 -16.79 -7.43 60.01
N ALA A 14 -15.73 -8.11 59.57
CA ALA A 14 -14.86 -7.61 58.52
C ALA A 14 -15.66 -7.67 57.21
N THR A 15 -16.41 -6.61 56.92
CA THR A 15 -17.03 -6.37 55.62
C THR A 15 -15.91 -6.31 54.59
N LEU A 16 -15.81 -7.37 53.80
CA LEU A 16 -14.95 -7.43 52.62
C LEU A 16 -15.51 -6.44 51.60
N VAL A 17 -15.07 -5.18 51.67
CA VAL A 17 -15.33 -4.19 50.61
C VAL A 17 -14.50 -4.64 49.42
N ALA A 18 -15.12 -5.40 48.51
CA ALA A 18 -14.60 -5.62 47.18
C ALA A 18 -14.51 -4.23 46.52
N ALA A 19 -13.31 -3.68 46.48
CA ALA A 19 -12.99 -2.53 45.65
C ALA A 19 -13.14 -2.98 44.19
N PHE A 20 -14.36 -2.84 43.66
CA PHE A 20 -14.58 -2.82 42.22
C PHE A 20 -13.90 -1.55 41.70
N ALA A 21 -12.62 -1.66 41.34
CA ALA A 21 -12.02 -0.71 40.44
C ALA A 21 -12.82 -0.79 39.12
N PRO A 22 -13.45 0.30 38.66
CA PRO A 22 -14.09 0.30 37.36
C PRO A 22 -12.99 0.08 36.32
N VAL A 23 -13.00 -1.09 35.70
CA VAL A 23 -12.28 -1.32 34.45
C VAL A 23 -12.89 -0.33 33.45
N PRO A 24 -12.11 0.50 32.73
CA PRO A 24 -12.66 1.33 31.68
C PRO A 24 -13.08 0.40 30.54
N ALA A 25 -14.31 -0.09 30.58
CA ALA A 25 -14.94 -0.76 29.46
C ALA A 25 -15.51 0.30 28.51
N GLY A 26 -14.59 1.04 27.90
CA GLY A 26 -14.83 2.09 26.92
C GLY A 26 -13.50 2.41 26.25
N ALA A 27 -13.25 1.83 25.08
CA ALA A 27 -12.00 2.01 24.35
C ALA A 27 -12.04 3.34 23.60
N ALA A 28 -11.95 4.46 24.32
CA ALA A 28 -11.78 5.77 23.68
C ALA A 28 -10.61 5.70 22.68
N SER A 29 -10.66 6.52 21.64
CA SER A 29 -9.62 6.57 20.60
C SER A 29 -8.26 7.07 21.11
N PHE A 30 -8.17 7.41 22.40
CA PHE A 30 -6.98 7.87 23.11
C PHE A 30 -6.84 7.19 24.48
N ASP A 31 -5.65 7.31 25.06
CA ASP A 31 -5.31 6.76 26.38
C ASP A 31 -6.00 7.56 27.50
N CYS A 32 -7.03 6.99 28.10
CA CYS A 32 -7.78 7.62 29.19
C CYS A 32 -6.92 7.91 30.44
N GLY A 33 -5.80 7.21 30.64
CA GLY A 33 -4.84 7.53 31.70
C GLY A 33 -4.11 8.86 31.47
N LYS A 34 -4.19 9.41 30.24
CA LYS A 34 -3.58 10.68 29.83
C LYS A 34 -4.59 11.80 29.62
N ALA A 35 -5.88 11.58 29.89
CA ALA A 35 -6.91 12.60 29.76
C ALA A 35 -6.62 13.81 30.68
N ARG A 36 -6.51 15.01 30.10
CA ARG A 36 -6.18 16.25 30.82
C ARG A 36 -7.35 17.21 30.87
N THR A 37 -8.10 17.32 29.78
CA THR A 37 -9.16 18.32 29.64
C THR A 37 -10.53 17.78 30.11
N PRO A 38 -11.48 18.66 30.48
CA PRO A 38 -12.80 18.23 30.95
C PRO A 38 -13.56 17.36 29.94
N ASP A 39 -13.45 17.66 28.64
CA ASP A 39 -14.05 16.88 27.56
C ASP A 39 -13.43 15.49 27.42
N GLU A 40 -12.10 15.37 27.50
CA GLU A 40 -11.42 14.08 27.47
C GLU A 40 -11.82 13.19 28.67
N ARG A 41 -11.92 13.78 29.86
CA ARG A 41 -12.36 13.05 31.07
C ARG A 41 -13.81 12.59 30.95
N ALA A 42 -14.69 13.43 30.40
CA ALA A 42 -16.09 13.06 30.17
C ALA A 42 -16.22 11.91 29.16
N VAL A 43 -15.46 11.94 28.07
CA VAL A 43 -15.41 10.84 27.08
C VAL A 43 -14.93 9.54 27.72
N CYS A 44 -13.96 9.60 28.63
CA CYS A 44 -13.46 8.42 29.34
C CYS A 44 -14.39 7.89 30.43
N ALA A 45 -15.20 8.75 31.03
CA ALA A 45 -16.10 8.39 32.13
C ALA A 45 -17.46 7.84 31.64
N ASP A 46 -17.88 8.22 30.43
CA ASP A 46 -19.16 7.83 29.84
C ASP A 46 -18.95 6.81 28.71
N THR A 47 -19.52 5.61 28.85
CA THR A 47 -19.35 4.52 27.88
C THR A 47 -19.96 4.82 26.51
N ALA A 48 -21.05 5.60 26.45
CA ALA A 48 -21.69 5.98 25.19
C ALA A 48 -20.86 7.04 24.45
N LEU A 49 -20.30 8.02 25.18
CA LEU A 49 -19.37 8.99 24.59
C LEU A 49 -18.06 8.33 24.16
N SER A 50 -17.55 7.38 24.95
CA SER A 50 -16.38 6.58 24.60
C SER A 50 -16.58 5.84 23.28
N ALA A 51 -17.71 5.13 23.12
CA ALA A 51 -18.02 4.41 21.89
C ALA A 51 -18.13 5.33 20.65
N LEU A 52 -18.74 6.51 20.81
CA LEU A 52 -18.82 7.52 19.76
C LEU A 52 -17.43 8.04 19.34
N ASP A 53 -16.53 8.23 20.32
CA ASP A 53 -15.14 8.62 20.08
C ASP A 53 -14.31 7.51 19.42
N SER A 54 -14.49 6.24 19.82
CA SER A 54 -13.87 5.09 19.16
C SER A 54 -14.27 5.00 17.68
N GLU A 55 -15.57 5.14 17.39
CA GLU A 55 -16.09 5.15 16.03
C GLU A 55 -15.50 6.31 15.23
N MET A 56 -15.46 7.52 15.81
CA MET A 56 -14.86 8.70 15.20
C MET A 56 -13.39 8.44 14.85
N GLY A 57 -12.62 7.89 15.80
CA GLY A 57 -11.21 7.56 15.61
C GLY A 57 -10.98 6.53 14.50
N ALA A 58 -11.81 5.49 14.42
CA ALA A 58 -11.74 4.47 13.36
C ALA A 58 -12.08 5.05 11.97
N LEU A 59 -13.13 5.89 11.90
CA LEU A 59 -13.50 6.59 10.68
C LEU A 59 -12.40 7.56 10.23
N TRP A 60 -11.83 8.33 11.16
CA TRP A 60 -10.73 9.24 10.87
C TRP A 60 -9.47 8.49 10.39
N PHE A 61 -9.11 7.39 11.07
CA PHE A 61 -7.99 6.55 10.64
C PHE A 61 -8.19 6.08 9.20
N SER A 62 -9.36 5.55 8.89
CA SER A 62 -9.73 5.10 7.53
C SER A 62 -9.67 6.26 6.53
N TYR A 63 -10.28 7.39 6.85
CA TYR A 63 -10.31 8.57 5.98
C TYR A 63 -8.91 9.16 5.73
N SER A 64 -8.02 9.09 6.73
CA SER A 64 -6.64 9.58 6.63
C SER A 64 -5.78 8.77 5.65
N ARG A 65 -6.19 7.53 5.32
CA ARG A 65 -5.47 6.66 4.38
C ARG A 65 -5.62 7.05 2.93
N PHE A 66 -6.72 7.73 2.57
CA PHE A 66 -6.91 8.22 1.21
C PHE A 66 -5.85 9.27 0.86
N GLN A 67 -5.21 9.08 -0.30
CA GLN A 67 -4.30 10.04 -0.90
C GLN A 67 -5.12 11.16 -1.53
N LEU A 68 -5.18 12.32 -0.87
CA LEU A 68 -5.83 13.51 -1.42
C LEU A 68 -4.78 14.47 -1.98
N MET A 69 -5.19 15.33 -2.91
CA MET A 69 -4.33 16.43 -3.37
C MET A 69 -3.99 17.39 -2.21
N MET A 70 -2.87 18.11 -2.31
CA MET A 70 -2.34 18.94 -1.22
C MET A 70 -3.38 19.89 -0.60
N GLY A 71 -4.24 20.54 -1.41
CA GLY A 71 -5.30 21.42 -0.92
C GLY A 71 -6.38 20.68 -0.10
N ALA A 72 -6.87 19.55 -0.62
CA ALA A 72 -7.86 18.72 0.07
C ALA A 72 -7.30 18.06 1.35
N ASN A 73 -6.01 17.68 1.32
CA ASN A 73 -5.29 17.22 2.51
C ASN A 73 -5.18 18.31 3.59
N GLY A 74 -4.94 19.56 3.18
CA GLY A 74 -4.98 20.72 4.09
C GLY A 74 -6.35 20.87 4.73
N ALA A 75 -7.41 20.94 3.92
CA ALA A 75 -8.79 21.06 4.40
C ALA A 75 -9.19 19.94 5.38
N ARG A 76 -8.80 18.69 5.11
CA ARG A 76 -9.02 17.54 6.00
C ARG A 76 -8.38 17.74 7.37
N ARG A 77 -7.14 18.24 7.43
CA ARG A 77 -6.43 18.50 8.69
C ARG A 77 -7.07 19.67 9.46
N ASP A 78 -7.51 20.70 8.75
CA ASP A 78 -8.13 21.89 9.32
C ASP A 78 -9.48 21.55 9.97
N ASP A 79 -10.28 20.76 9.27
CA ASP A 79 -11.56 20.23 9.74
C ASP A 79 -11.41 19.35 11.00
N ALA A 80 -10.38 18.49 11.06
CA ALA A 80 -10.08 17.72 12.27
C ALA A 80 -9.68 18.61 13.46
N ARG A 81 -8.87 19.66 13.22
CA ARG A 81 -8.52 20.63 14.26
C ARG A 81 -9.74 21.42 14.75
N ALA A 82 -10.64 21.78 13.85
CA ALA A 82 -11.88 22.47 14.18
C ALA A 82 -12.78 21.59 15.06
N PHE A 83 -12.89 20.29 14.77
CA PHE A 83 -13.63 19.34 15.60
C PHE A 83 -13.05 19.27 17.03
N LEU A 84 -11.73 19.11 17.19
CA LEU A 84 -11.11 19.05 18.52
C LEU A 84 -11.33 20.35 19.32
N ALA A 85 -11.26 21.50 18.65
CA ALA A 85 -11.56 22.79 19.28
C ALA A 85 -13.04 22.91 19.69
N ALA A 86 -13.97 22.42 18.87
CA ALA A 86 -15.39 22.38 19.21
C ALA A 86 -15.67 21.43 20.38
N ARG A 87 -15.01 20.26 20.41
CA ARG A 87 -15.12 19.30 21.51
C ARG A 87 -14.64 19.91 22.84
N ALA A 88 -13.49 20.59 22.83
CA ALA A 88 -12.96 21.26 24.00
C ALA A 88 -13.92 22.33 24.56
N LYS A 89 -14.66 23.04 23.69
CA LYS A 89 -15.66 24.05 24.11
C LYS A 89 -16.87 23.44 24.83
N CYS A 90 -17.24 22.19 24.54
CA CYS A 90 -18.29 21.49 25.28
C CYS A 90 -17.89 21.19 26.74
N GLY A 91 -16.59 21.18 27.06
CA GLY A 91 -16.12 20.74 28.38
C GLY A 91 -16.66 19.36 28.72
N ALA A 92 -17.11 19.15 29.96
CA ALA A 92 -17.64 17.87 30.42
C ALA A 92 -19.15 17.65 30.09
N ASP A 93 -19.78 18.52 29.32
CA ASP A 93 -21.22 18.44 29.03
C ASP A 93 -21.54 17.35 28.00
N ALA A 94 -22.04 16.21 28.49
CA ALA A 94 -22.45 15.08 27.64
C ALA A 94 -23.57 15.44 26.65
N SER A 95 -24.45 16.39 26.99
CA SER A 95 -25.53 16.84 26.10
C SER A 95 -25.02 17.67 24.93
N CYS A 96 -23.85 18.31 25.07
CA CYS A 96 -23.10 18.97 24.00
C CYS A 96 -22.22 17.98 23.21
N LEU A 97 -21.51 17.09 23.91
CA LEU A 97 -20.55 16.16 23.30
C LEU A 97 -21.23 15.11 22.40
N ALA A 98 -22.32 14.49 22.86
CA ALA A 98 -22.97 13.41 22.15
C ALA A 98 -23.47 13.81 20.73
N PRO A 99 -24.20 14.92 20.54
CA PRO A 99 -24.58 15.36 19.19
C PRO A 99 -23.38 15.79 18.34
N LEU A 100 -22.36 16.41 18.94
CA LEU A 100 -21.14 16.81 18.24
C LEU A 100 -20.41 15.61 17.63
N TYR A 101 -20.24 14.52 18.39
CA TYR A 101 -19.66 13.27 17.86
C TYR A 101 -20.52 12.63 16.78
N ARG A 102 -21.84 12.56 16.96
CA ARG A 102 -22.74 11.99 15.93
C ARG A 102 -22.64 12.76 14.61
N GLN A 103 -22.61 14.09 14.67
CA GLN A 103 -22.42 14.94 13.50
C GLN A 103 -21.06 14.68 12.85
N ARG A 104 -19.99 14.55 13.65
CA ARG A 104 -18.65 14.25 13.15
C ARG A 104 -18.59 12.89 12.44
N ASN A 105 -19.16 11.86 13.05
CA ASN A 105 -19.16 10.50 12.50
C ASN A 105 -19.97 10.45 11.19
N ALA A 106 -21.11 11.14 11.12
CA ALA A 106 -21.88 11.27 9.89
C ALA A 106 -21.10 11.99 8.78
N ALA A 107 -20.43 13.10 9.10
CA ALA A 107 -19.59 13.83 8.14
C ALA A 107 -18.42 12.98 7.64
N LEU A 108 -17.72 12.25 8.52
CA LEU A 108 -16.64 11.36 8.13
C LEU A 108 -17.13 10.21 7.24
N LYS A 109 -18.29 9.61 7.54
CA LYS A 109 -18.91 8.59 6.69
C LYS A 109 -19.21 9.12 5.28
N GLN A 110 -19.75 10.34 5.18
CA GLN A 110 -19.99 10.99 3.88
C GLN A 110 -18.69 11.30 3.14
N GLN A 111 -17.66 11.78 3.83
CA GLN A 111 -16.35 12.06 3.24
C GLN A 111 -15.65 10.79 2.75
N ILE A 112 -15.74 9.69 3.52
CA ILE A 112 -15.25 8.37 3.12
C ILE A 112 -16.02 7.88 1.91
N ALA A 113 -17.35 7.96 1.91
CA ALA A 113 -18.17 7.56 0.77
C ALA A 113 -17.80 8.37 -0.49
N ALA A 114 -17.67 9.69 -0.38
CA ALA A 114 -17.24 10.55 -1.48
C ALA A 114 -15.82 10.22 -1.97
N ALA A 115 -14.89 9.93 -1.05
CA ALA A 115 -13.53 9.50 -1.41
C ALA A 115 -13.55 8.17 -2.17
N ILE A 116 -14.38 7.20 -1.74
CA ILE A 116 -14.58 5.93 -2.45
C ILE A 116 -15.20 6.18 -3.81
N THR A 117 -16.25 7.00 -3.91
CA THR A 117 -16.91 7.34 -5.17
C THR A 117 -15.97 8.03 -6.16
N ASN A 118 -15.07 8.89 -5.69
CA ASN A 118 -14.05 9.51 -6.54
C ASN A 118 -13.03 8.47 -7.05
N VAL A 119 -12.66 7.48 -6.22
CA VAL A 119 -11.82 6.35 -6.66
C VAL A 119 -12.55 5.50 -7.69
N THR A 120 -13.84 5.20 -7.51
CA THR A 120 -14.62 4.43 -8.49
C THR A 120 -14.84 5.19 -9.78
N HIS A 121 -15.13 6.49 -9.73
CA HIS A 121 -15.26 7.30 -10.95
C HIS A 121 -13.94 7.48 -11.69
N GLN A 122 -12.81 7.55 -10.99
CA GLN A 122 -11.51 7.54 -11.65
C GLN A 122 -11.25 6.19 -12.34
N ALA A 123 -11.67 5.08 -11.73
CA ALA A 123 -11.64 3.76 -12.36
C ALA A 123 -12.59 3.61 -13.57
N ASP A 124 -13.66 4.40 -13.64
CA ASP A 124 -14.59 4.45 -14.78
C ASP A 124 -14.09 5.36 -15.93
N THR A 125 -13.22 6.33 -15.62
CA THR A 125 -12.62 7.25 -16.62
C THR A 125 -11.24 6.83 -17.11
N ASP A 126 -10.58 5.93 -16.39
CA ASP A 126 -9.41 5.19 -16.90
C ASP A 126 -9.90 4.08 -17.86
N PRO A 127 -9.17 3.75 -18.95
CA PRO A 127 -9.44 2.49 -19.65
C PRO A 127 -9.42 1.37 -18.61
N THR A 128 -10.39 0.46 -18.69
CA THR A 128 -10.64 -0.65 -17.74
C THR A 128 -9.38 -1.08 -17.02
N PRO A 129 -9.31 -1.08 -15.66
CA PRO A 129 -8.15 -1.58 -14.95
C PRO A 129 -7.79 -2.93 -15.55
N ALA A 130 -6.60 -3.01 -16.17
CA ALA A 130 -6.15 -4.25 -16.76
C ALA A 130 -6.38 -5.34 -15.72
N ALA A 131 -7.09 -6.40 -16.10
CA ALA A 131 -7.25 -7.55 -15.23
C ALA A 131 -5.89 -7.88 -14.59
N PRO A 132 -5.84 -8.30 -13.31
CA PRO A 132 -4.58 -8.65 -12.67
C PRO A 132 -3.80 -9.56 -13.61
N ALA A 133 -2.49 -9.30 -13.75
CA ALA A 133 -1.68 -10.00 -14.73
C ALA A 133 -1.92 -11.51 -14.62
N PRO A 134 -2.00 -12.24 -15.75
CA PRO A 134 -2.28 -13.67 -15.76
C PRO A 134 -1.35 -14.43 -14.81
N GLN A 135 -1.85 -15.54 -14.24
CA GLN A 135 -1.11 -16.30 -13.24
C GLN A 135 0.34 -16.65 -13.65
N PRO A 136 0.64 -17.05 -14.92
CA PRO A 136 2.03 -17.31 -15.32
C PRO A 136 2.96 -16.10 -15.19
N VAL A 137 2.44 -14.88 -15.39
CA VAL A 137 3.21 -13.63 -15.20
C VAL A 137 3.47 -13.40 -13.71
N MET A 138 2.48 -13.69 -12.85
CA MET A 138 2.65 -13.58 -11.40
C MET A 138 3.60 -14.64 -10.83
N ASP A 139 3.62 -15.83 -11.43
CA ASP A 139 4.56 -16.89 -11.10
C ASP A 139 6.00 -16.47 -11.45
N GLU A 140 6.19 -15.76 -12.56
CA GLU A 140 7.47 -15.16 -12.93
C GLU A 140 7.93 -14.10 -11.91
N VAL A 141 7.03 -13.21 -11.46
CA VAL A 141 7.32 -12.26 -10.38
C VAL A 141 7.75 -12.99 -9.09
N ALA A 142 7.04 -14.04 -8.71
CA ALA A 142 7.39 -14.86 -7.55
C ALA A 142 8.76 -15.56 -7.73
N GLY A 143 9.09 -15.96 -8.96
CA GLY A 143 10.39 -16.50 -9.35
C GLY A 143 11.53 -15.52 -9.10
N LEU A 144 11.38 -14.25 -9.49
CA LEU A 144 12.37 -13.20 -9.19
C LEU A 144 12.58 -13.05 -7.67
N PHE A 145 11.51 -13.07 -6.88
CA PHE A 145 11.61 -12.98 -5.42
C PHE A 145 12.29 -14.20 -4.80
N ALA A 146 12.07 -15.38 -5.36
CA ALA A 146 12.77 -16.59 -4.96
C ALA A 146 14.26 -16.52 -5.30
N GLN A 147 14.63 -15.99 -6.47
CA GLN A 147 16.01 -15.82 -6.92
C GLN A 147 16.80 -14.90 -5.97
N CYS A 148 16.22 -13.77 -5.54
CA CYS A 148 16.86 -12.90 -4.54
C CYS A 148 17.16 -13.63 -3.23
N ARG A 149 16.15 -14.35 -2.69
CA ARG A 149 16.31 -15.10 -1.44
C ARG A 149 17.32 -16.24 -1.57
N ALA A 150 17.32 -16.94 -2.70
CA ALA A 150 18.29 -18.00 -2.99
C ALA A 150 19.72 -17.49 -3.09
N ALA A 151 19.90 -16.25 -3.55
CA ALA A 151 21.19 -15.56 -3.56
C ALA A 151 21.62 -15.02 -2.17
N GLY A 152 20.83 -15.26 -1.11
CA GLY A 152 21.10 -14.77 0.24
C GLY A 152 20.72 -13.31 0.47
N GLY A 153 19.98 -12.70 -0.47
CA GLY A 153 19.53 -11.32 -0.37
C GLY A 153 18.13 -11.16 0.25
N GLU A 154 17.81 -9.92 0.60
CA GLU A 154 16.51 -9.51 1.15
C GLU A 154 15.87 -8.45 0.24
N LEU A 155 14.59 -8.63 -0.08
CA LEU A 155 13.82 -7.64 -0.84
C LEU A 155 13.49 -6.43 0.04
N LYS A 156 13.85 -5.22 -0.42
CA LYS A 156 13.53 -3.96 0.29
C LYS A 156 12.69 -3.01 -0.56
N GLY A 157 11.88 -2.18 0.11
CA GLY A 157 11.10 -1.11 -0.53
C GLY A 157 9.93 -1.62 -1.38
N ASN A 158 9.64 -0.93 -2.49
CA ASN A 158 8.69 -1.38 -3.51
C ASN A 158 9.32 -2.54 -4.29
N ALA A 159 9.37 -3.71 -3.67
CA ALA A 159 10.01 -4.91 -4.19
C ALA A 159 9.33 -5.53 -5.41
N TRP A 160 8.57 -4.77 -6.20
CA TRP A 160 7.92 -5.24 -7.43
C TRP A 160 8.80 -4.91 -8.64
N PRO A 161 8.96 -5.86 -9.59
CA PRO A 161 9.60 -5.53 -10.85
C PRO A 161 8.77 -4.47 -11.57
N GLU A 162 9.43 -3.62 -12.33
CA GLU A 162 8.76 -2.70 -13.23
C GLU A 162 8.02 -3.56 -14.26
N MET A 163 6.70 -3.41 -14.28
CA MET A 163 5.79 -4.16 -15.14
C MET A 163 5.24 -3.22 -16.19
N MET A 164 5.43 -3.58 -17.45
CA MET A 164 4.87 -2.88 -18.60
C MET A 164 3.93 -3.83 -19.34
N SER A 165 2.93 -3.27 -20.03
CA SER A 165 2.03 -4.05 -20.87
C SER A 165 1.80 -3.40 -22.23
N ALA A 166 1.78 -4.21 -23.28
CA ALA A 166 1.38 -3.82 -24.63
C ALA A 166 0.95 -5.07 -25.41
N ASP A 167 0.22 -4.88 -26.50
CA ASP A 167 -0.05 -5.94 -27.48
C ASP A 167 1.14 -6.02 -28.47
N LEU A 168 2.10 -6.93 -28.21
CA LEU A 168 3.35 -7.05 -28.97
C LEU A 168 3.16 -7.86 -30.25
N ASP A 169 2.25 -8.84 -30.25
CA ASP A 169 1.95 -9.70 -31.39
C ASP A 169 0.66 -9.33 -32.15
N HIS A 170 -0.01 -8.26 -31.72
CA HIS A 170 -1.20 -7.68 -32.33
C HIS A 170 -2.41 -8.63 -32.32
N ASP A 171 -2.51 -9.49 -31.30
CA ASP A 171 -3.61 -10.45 -31.12
C ASP A 171 -4.82 -9.86 -30.36
N GLY A 172 -4.72 -8.60 -29.93
CA GLY A 172 -5.75 -7.88 -29.18
C GLY A 172 -5.76 -8.18 -27.68
N ARG A 173 -4.78 -8.93 -27.16
CA ARG A 173 -4.60 -9.21 -25.73
C ARG A 173 -3.32 -8.53 -25.23
N PRO A 174 -3.27 -8.15 -23.94
CA PRO A 174 -2.07 -7.57 -23.39
C PRO A 174 -0.99 -8.64 -23.18
N ASP A 175 0.21 -8.33 -23.63
CA ASP A 175 1.45 -8.99 -23.27
C ASP A 175 2.15 -8.23 -22.15
N TYR A 176 3.05 -8.91 -21.44
CA TYR A 176 3.67 -8.36 -20.24
C TYR A 176 5.19 -8.37 -20.33
N LEU A 177 5.79 -7.27 -19.88
CA LEU A 177 7.21 -7.11 -19.70
C LEU A 177 7.53 -6.93 -18.22
N LEU A 178 8.47 -7.70 -17.68
CA LEU A 178 8.98 -7.55 -16.33
C LEU A 178 10.45 -7.18 -16.39
N ASN A 179 10.77 -5.98 -15.93
CA ASN A 179 12.13 -5.49 -15.81
C ASN A 179 12.60 -5.71 -14.36
N ALA A 180 13.59 -6.59 -14.16
CA ALA A 180 14.13 -6.87 -12.83
C ALA A 180 15.12 -5.79 -12.35
N GLN A 181 15.52 -4.85 -13.20
CA GLN A 181 16.53 -3.83 -12.87
C GLN A 181 16.12 -2.93 -11.68
N ASN A 182 14.83 -2.70 -11.48
CA ASN A 182 14.33 -1.89 -10.36
C ASN A 182 14.14 -2.69 -9.06
N LEU A 183 14.33 -4.01 -9.08
CA LEU A 183 14.22 -4.85 -7.89
C LEU A 183 15.41 -4.65 -6.96
N ARG A 184 15.13 -4.16 -5.76
CA ARG A 184 16.14 -3.99 -4.70
C ARG A 184 16.30 -5.28 -3.91
N CYS A 185 17.27 -6.09 -4.32
CA CYS A 185 17.72 -7.26 -3.57
C CYS A 185 18.97 -6.92 -2.76
N ASP A 186 18.77 -6.45 -1.53
CA ASP A 186 19.85 -6.07 -0.62
C ASP A 186 20.64 -7.32 -0.22
N GLY A 187 21.97 -7.24 -0.25
CA GLY A 187 22.84 -8.39 0.03
C GLY A 187 23.10 -9.31 -1.17
N ALA A 188 22.40 -9.12 -2.29
CA ALA A 188 22.66 -9.85 -3.54
C ALA A 188 22.41 -8.98 -4.79
N ALA A 189 23.24 -7.93 -4.95
CA ALA A 189 23.09 -6.93 -6.02
C ALA A 189 23.18 -7.50 -7.45
N THR A 190 23.86 -8.64 -7.63
CA THR A 190 24.00 -9.32 -8.93
C THR A 190 22.93 -10.39 -9.15
N ALA A 191 21.89 -10.46 -8.31
CA ALA A 191 20.86 -11.50 -8.42
C ALA A 191 20.18 -11.48 -9.80
N TYR A 192 20.04 -10.31 -10.44
CA TYR A 192 19.31 -10.15 -11.70
C TYR A 192 20.15 -9.54 -12.85
N CYS A 193 21.29 -8.94 -12.53
CA CYS A 193 22.08 -8.16 -13.47
C CYS A 193 23.50 -8.70 -13.57
N ALA A 194 24.01 -8.80 -14.80
CA ALA A 194 25.42 -9.03 -15.06
C ALA A 194 25.95 -8.00 -16.09
N ASN A 195 27.13 -8.26 -16.65
CA ASN A 195 27.86 -7.31 -17.49
C ASN A 195 27.08 -6.94 -18.77
N ASP A 196 26.27 -7.85 -19.29
CA ASP A 196 25.46 -7.71 -20.52
C ASP A 196 24.08 -7.10 -20.26
N GLY A 197 23.76 -6.74 -19.02
CA GLY A 197 22.50 -6.14 -18.60
C GLY A 197 21.76 -6.91 -17.52
N CYS A 198 20.55 -6.47 -17.22
CA CYS A 198 19.62 -7.09 -16.29
C CYS A 198 18.62 -7.98 -17.03
N ASP A 199 18.06 -8.94 -16.29
CA ASP A 199 16.98 -9.78 -16.78
C ASP A 199 15.72 -8.96 -17.08
N ILE A 200 15.22 -9.14 -18.31
CA ILE A 200 13.93 -8.62 -18.77
C ILE A 200 13.12 -9.83 -19.25
N SER A 201 11.97 -10.07 -18.64
CA SER A 201 11.09 -11.17 -19.04
C SER A 201 9.96 -10.65 -19.90
N VAL A 202 9.75 -11.27 -21.06
CA VAL A 202 8.67 -10.94 -22.00
C VAL A 202 7.71 -12.12 -22.07
N SER A 203 6.43 -11.90 -21.78
CA SER A 203 5.41 -12.94 -21.74
C SER A 203 4.30 -12.61 -22.73
N LEU A 204 4.25 -13.37 -23.83
CA LEU A 204 3.26 -13.21 -24.88
C LEU A 204 1.99 -13.99 -24.55
N SER A 205 0.85 -13.37 -24.76
CA SER A 205 -0.48 -13.93 -24.56
C SER A 205 -0.75 -15.11 -25.50
N SER A 206 -0.33 -15.02 -26.76
CA SER A 206 -0.41 -16.10 -27.75
C SER A 206 0.44 -17.32 -27.39
N ALA A 207 1.49 -17.14 -26.57
CA ALA A 207 2.36 -18.21 -26.08
C ALA A 207 1.98 -18.71 -24.68
N GLY A 208 0.77 -18.40 -24.20
CA GLY A 208 0.31 -18.78 -22.87
C GLY A 208 1.11 -18.12 -21.74
N TYR A 209 1.70 -16.96 -22.01
CA TYR A 209 2.52 -16.17 -21.09
C TYR A 209 3.79 -16.89 -20.62
N ALA A 210 4.34 -17.82 -21.40
CA ALA A 210 5.65 -18.39 -21.14
C ALA A 210 6.74 -17.30 -21.26
N PRO A 211 7.59 -17.09 -20.23
CA PRO A 211 8.52 -15.97 -20.22
C PRO A 211 9.72 -16.23 -21.15
N MET A 212 9.91 -15.34 -22.13
CA MET A 212 11.15 -15.21 -22.89
C MET A 212 12.10 -14.28 -22.14
N LYS A 213 13.31 -14.75 -21.84
CA LYS A 213 14.34 -13.97 -21.14
C LYS A 213 15.20 -13.19 -22.12
N LEU A 214 15.23 -11.88 -21.92
CA LEU A 214 16.10 -10.94 -22.62
C LEU A 214 17.08 -10.30 -21.63
N ARG A 215 18.18 -9.76 -22.14
CA ARG A 215 19.23 -9.10 -21.36
C ARG A 215 19.38 -7.67 -21.84
N GLY A 216 19.39 -6.72 -20.91
CA GLY A 216 19.62 -5.33 -21.23
C GLY A 216 19.15 -4.41 -20.12
N SER A 217 18.79 -3.19 -20.49
CA SER A 217 18.32 -2.18 -19.56
C SER A 217 17.30 -1.26 -20.22
N ARG A 218 16.52 -0.57 -19.40
CA ARG A 218 15.61 0.50 -19.83
C ARG A 218 14.70 0.10 -21.00
N PRO A 219 13.86 -0.94 -20.83
CA PRO A 219 12.91 -1.30 -21.87
C PRO A 219 11.94 -0.15 -22.13
N THR A 220 11.56 0.02 -23.40
CA THR A 220 10.56 0.98 -23.85
C THR A 220 9.60 0.30 -24.82
N LEU A 221 8.32 0.63 -24.72
CA LEU A 221 7.28 0.12 -25.61
C LEU A 221 6.76 1.27 -26.48
N VAL A 222 6.78 1.08 -27.78
CA VAL A 222 6.22 2.01 -28.76
C VAL A 222 5.09 1.30 -29.49
N GLN A 223 3.85 1.63 -29.13
CA GLN A 223 2.66 1.07 -29.77
C GLN A 223 2.30 1.88 -31.02
N GLY A 224 2.32 1.23 -32.18
CA GLY A 224 1.78 1.73 -33.44
C GLY A 224 0.45 1.04 -33.77
N THR A 225 -0.25 1.55 -34.78
CA THR A 225 -1.55 0.99 -35.22
C THR A 225 -1.42 -0.42 -35.80
N GLU A 226 -0.30 -0.72 -36.46
CA GLU A 226 -0.06 -2.00 -37.16
C GLU A 226 1.06 -2.83 -36.53
N GLN A 227 1.83 -2.23 -35.62
CA GLN A 227 2.99 -2.88 -35.03
C GLN A 227 3.34 -2.23 -33.70
N THR A 228 3.62 -3.05 -32.69
CA THR A 228 4.26 -2.62 -31.45
C THR A 228 5.74 -2.97 -31.51
N THR A 229 6.60 -2.03 -31.09
CA THR A 229 8.04 -2.26 -30.97
C THR A 229 8.45 -2.25 -29.50
N LEU A 230 9.16 -3.29 -29.07
CA LEU A 230 9.88 -3.34 -27.81
C LEU A 230 11.34 -2.95 -28.06
N ASP A 231 11.78 -1.85 -27.47
CA ASP A 231 13.14 -1.34 -27.56
C ASP A 231 13.85 -1.54 -26.23
N ILE A 232 15.03 -2.18 -26.24
CA ILE A 232 15.87 -2.41 -25.04
C ILE A 232 17.28 -1.91 -25.32
N TRP A 233 17.86 -1.20 -24.37
CA TRP A 233 19.29 -0.88 -24.41
C TRP A 233 20.09 -2.13 -24.04
N VAL A 234 20.81 -2.67 -25.03
CA VAL A 234 21.58 -3.91 -24.88
C VAL A 234 23.08 -3.63 -24.84
N ASP A 235 23.86 -4.66 -24.53
CA ASP A 235 25.31 -4.59 -24.62
C ASP A 235 25.78 -4.15 -26.02
N ARG A 236 26.82 -3.31 -26.07
CA ARG A 236 27.38 -2.78 -27.32
C ARG A 236 27.78 -3.85 -28.32
N PHE A 237 28.19 -5.03 -27.87
CA PHE A 237 28.68 -6.12 -28.72
C PHE A 237 27.57 -6.75 -29.57
N GLN A 238 26.30 -6.41 -29.32
CA GLN A 238 25.17 -6.82 -30.17
C GLN A 238 25.07 -5.99 -31.46
N CYS A 239 25.68 -4.80 -31.50
CA CYS A 239 25.67 -3.93 -32.67
C CYS A 239 27.00 -3.97 -33.39
N ASP A 240 26.96 -4.17 -34.72
CA ASP A 240 28.14 -4.09 -35.56
C ASP A 240 28.78 -2.69 -35.47
N ASN A 241 30.10 -2.65 -35.28
CA ASN A 241 30.91 -1.43 -35.27
C ASN A 241 30.49 -0.36 -34.25
N ALA A 242 29.84 -0.74 -33.14
CA ALA A 242 29.49 0.21 -32.08
C ALA A 242 30.76 0.80 -31.43
N ALA A 243 30.95 2.11 -31.60
CA ALA A 243 32.05 2.83 -30.95
C ALA A 243 31.95 2.72 -29.41
N PRO A 244 33.06 2.78 -28.67
CA PRO A 244 33.02 2.87 -27.22
C PRO A 244 32.13 4.03 -26.75
N GLY A 245 31.14 3.74 -25.89
CA GLY A 245 30.18 4.72 -25.39
C GLY A 245 28.93 4.92 -26.26
N ALA A 246 28.85 4.28 -27.44
CA ALA A 246 27.64 4.29 -28.25
C ALA A 246 26.53 3.43 -27.60
N ALA A 247 25.28 3.89 -27.68
CA ALA A 247 24.14 3.11 -27.22
C ALA A 247 23.69 2.13 -28.31
N CYS A 248 23.87 0.82 -28.05
CA CYS A 248 23.35 -0.24 -28.88
C CYS A 248 21.93 -0.59 -28.46
N TRP A 249 20.98 -0.52 -29.38
CA TRP A 249 19.61 -0.86 -29.10
C TRP A 249 19.21 -2.15 -29.80
N GLY A 250 18.54 -3.04 -29.08
CA GLY A 250 17.77 -4.11 -29.67
C GLY A 250 16.31 -3.67 -29.81
N SER A 251 15.73 -3.87 -30.99
CA SER A 251 14.31 -3.66 -31.27
C SER A 251 13.68 -5.00 -31.58
N TRP A 252 12.70 -5.43 -30.79
CA TRP A 252 11.91 -6.64 -31.01
C TRP A 252 10.57 -6.25 -31.63
N ARG A 253 10.27 -6.89 -32.75
CA ARG A 253 9.01 -6.73 -33.48
C ARG A 253 8.44 -8.08 -33.82
N TRP A 254 7.12 -8.21 -33.78
CA TRP A 254 6.46 -9.42 -34.23
C TRP A 254 6.55 -9.57 -35.74
N ASN A 255 6.90 -10.78 -36.21
CA ASN A 255 6.99 -11.11 -37.64
C ASN A 255 5.87 -12.05 -38.13
N GLY A 256 4.83 -12.26 -37.32
CA GLY A 256 3.77 -13.25 -37.56
C GLY A 256 3.97 -14.60 -36.88
N SER A 257 5.15 -14.87 -36.31
CA SER A 257 5.46 -16.16 -35.65
C SER A 257 6.28 -16.03 -34.37
N ALA A 258 7.14 -15.02 -34.28
CA ALA A 258 7.99 -14.77 -33.12
C ALA A 258 8.38 -13.28 -33.07
N LEU A 259 8.73 -12.81 -31.88
CA LEU A 259 9.46 -11.55 -31.74
C LEU A 259 10.86 -11.70 -32.34
N LYS A 260 11.17 -10.90 -33.35
CA LYS A 260 12.47 -10.88 -34.01
C LYS A 260 13.26 -9.65 -33.57
N PRO A 261 14.49 -9.81 -33.09
CA PRO A 261 15.36 -8.69 -32.77
C PRO A 261 15.97 -8.09 -34.05
N SER A 262 16.18 -6.78 -34.03
CA SER A 262 17.11 -6.06 -34.89
C SER A 262 17.98 -5.16 -34.02
N TYR A 263 19.27 -5.06 -34.31
CA TYR A 263 20.21 -4.28 -33.51
C TYR A 263 20.71 -3.07 -34.30
N ALA A 264 20.73 -1.90 -33.65
CA ALA A 264 21.23 -0.68 -34.26
C ALA A 264 21.80 0.28 -33.21
N VAL A 265 22.87 0.99 -33.58
CA VAL A 265 23.36 2.11 -32.80
C VAL A 265 22.39 3.28 -32.97
N ARG A 266 21.87 3.81 -31.86
CA ARG A 266 21.01 5.01 -31.82
C ARG A 266 21.47 5.94 -30.69
N ALA A 267 20.93 7.16 -30.63
CA ALA A 267 21.17 8.04 -29.50
C ALA A 267 20.70 7.39 -28.18
N ALA A 268 21.42 7.67 -27.09
CA ALA A 268 20.92 7.37 -25.76
C ALA A 268 19.74 8.32 -25.43
N PRO A 269 18.74 7.87 -24.65
CA PRO A 269 17.62 8.70 -24.25
C PRO A 269 18.00 9.74 -23.18
#